data_AF-A0AAE7JCC3-F1
#
_entry.id   AF-A0AAE7JCC3-F1
#
_cell.length_a   1.000
_cell.length_b   1.000
_cell.length_c   1.000
_cell.angle_alpha   90.00
_cell.angle_beta   90.00
_cell.angle_gamma   90.00
#
_symmetry.space_group_name_H-M   'P 1'
#
loop_
_entity.id
_entity.type
_entity.pdbx_description
1 polymer ?
#
loop_
_entity_poly.entity_id
_entity_poly.type
_entity_poly.pdbx_seq_one_letter_code
_entity_poly.pdbx_strand_id
1 'polypeptide(L)'
;MVRIRQRQGRHFMDEEGRMFWINGPECFCYLSEQRQWRSGLSFHEILEWKQCAPSGLVSQRFDSIIQACEAFEHNQVLWSHDLYLRRMGDQMALHRSADDYRPTAMKLAEAAGGRVRPAPWQGRSSPVLSCEWPNPALLQELPHPRRRRRGVSTEIREPVR
;
A
#
# COMPACT_ATOMS: atom_id res chain seq x y z
N MET A 1 -0.66 -19.41 -12.85
CA MET A 1 0.02 -19.42 -11.54
C MET A 1 0.81 -18.12 -11.49
N VAL A 2 0.50 -17.22 -10.57
CA VAL A 2 1.23 -15.94 -10.44
C VAL A 2 2.54 -16.25 -9.73
N ARG A 3 3.69 -15.73 -10.19
CA ARG A 3 4.99 -15.97 -9.52
C ARG A 3 5.61 -14.68 -9.03
N ILE A 4 6.39 -14.78 -7.96
CA ILE A 4 7.20 -13.66 -7.51
C ILE A 4 8.43 -13.57 -8.42
N ARG A 5 8.48 -12.52 -9.25
CA ARG A 5 9.58 -12.30 -10.19
C ARG A 5 10.79 -11.66 -9.51
N GLN A 6 10.56 -10.70 -8.62
CA GLN A 6 11.61 -9.98 -7.90
C GLN A 6 11.19 -9.78 -6.45
N ARG A 7 12.13 -9.95 -5.51
CA ARG A 7 11.88 -9.76 -4.08
C ARG A 7 13.09 -9.15 -3.40
N GLN A 8 12.84 -8.14 -2.56
CA GLN A 8 13.84 -7.55 -1.68
C GLN A 8 13.25 -7.37 -0.28
N GLY A 9 13.69 -8.22 0.65
CA GLY A 9 13.15 -8.25 2.01
C GLY A 9 11.63 -8.48 2.01
N ARG A 10 10.89 -7.46 2.44
CA ARG A 10 9.42 -7.50 2.59
C ARG A 10 8.66 -6.90 1.40
N HIS A 11 9.34 -6.64 0.29
CA HIS A 11 8.72 -6.09 -0.91
C HIS A 11 8.95 -7.06 -2.06
N PHE A 12 7.96 -7.22 -2.92
CA PHE A 12 8.11 -8.03 -4.12
C PHE A 12 7.26 -7.52 -5.28
N MET A 13 7.60 -7.98 -6.47
CA MET A 13 6.90 -7.71 -7.72
C MET A 13 6.62 -9.04 -8.42
N ASP A 14 5.41 -9.19 -8.95
CA ASP A 14 5.02 -10.39 -9.71
C ASP A 14 5.44 -10.32 -11.19
N GLU A 15 5.06 -11.34 -11.95
CA GLU A 15 5.35 -11.44 -13.38
C GLU A 15 4.60 -10.37 -14.20
N GLU A 16 3.43 -9.94 -13.74
CA GLU A 16 2.62 -8.88 -14.36
C GLU A 16 3.11 -7.46 -13.99
N GLY A 17 4.12 -7.33 -13.14
CA GLY A 17 4.67 -6.05 -12.70
C GLY A 17 3.88 -5.38 -11.58
N ARG A 18 2.91 -6.06 -10.97
CA ARG A 18 2.21 -5.57 -9.77
C ARG A 18 3.13 -5.71 -8.57
N MET A 19 3.03 -4.75 -7.66
CA MET A 19 3.88 -4.68 -6.48
C MET A 19 3.12 -5.00 -5.22
N PHE A 20 3.79 -5.65 -4.28
CA PHE A 20 3.23 -6.02 -2.99
C PHE A 20 4.22 -5.82 -1.87
N TRP A 21 3.69 -5.41 -0.71
CA TRP A 21 4.43 -5.30 0.55
C TRP A 21 3.90 -6.30 1.57
N ILE A 22 4.82 -6.86 2.36
CA ILE A 22 4.54 -7.74 3.49
C ILE A 22 4.60 -6.90 4.75
N ASN A 23 3.44 -6.60 5.32
CA ASN A 23 3.28 -5.74 6.49
C ASN A 23 3.09 -6.56 7.76
N GLY A 24 3.31 -5.92 8.91
CA GLY A 24 3.10 -6.52 10.23
C GLY A 24 4.27 -7.36 10.75
N PRO A 25 4.17 -7.93 11.96
CA PRO A 25 5.17 -8.83 12.54
C PRO A 25 5.38 -10.10 11.71
N GLU A 26 6.51 -10.79 11.88
CA GLU A 26 6.80 -12.01 11.11
C GLU A 26 5.75 -13.10 11.32
N CYS A 27 5.27 -13.28 12.55
CA CYS A 27 4.25 -14.26 12.92
C CYS A 27 2.81 -13.79 12.74
N PHE A 28 2.59 -12.58 12.19
CA PHE A 28 1.27 -12.00 12.03
C PHE A 28 1.28 -10.97 10.90
N CYS A 29 1.63 -11.44 9.71
CA CYS A 29 1.86 -10.58 8.55
C CYS A 29 0.66 -10.58 7.58
N TYR A 30 0.62 -9.61 6.69
CA TYR A 30 -0.35 -9.56 5.58
C TYR A 30 0.25 -8.87 4.37
N LEU A 31 -0.26 -9.20 3.18
CA LEU A 31 0.11 -8.61 1.92
C LEU A 31 -0.74 -7.36 1.65
N SER A 32 -0.13 -6.32 1.10
CA SER A 32 -0.83 -5.17 0.54
C SER A 32 -0.29 -4.83 -0.83
N GLU A 33 -1.16 -4.69 -1.81
CA GLU A 33 -0.78 -4.23 -3.15
C GLU A 33 -0.34 -2.76 -3.10
N GLN A 34 0.72 -2.46 -3.85
CA GLN A 34 1.25 -1.13 -4.05
C GLN A 34 1.03 -0.69 -5.49
N ARG A 35 0.40 0.48 -5.65
CA ARG A 35 0.29 1.15 -6.93
C ARG A 35 1.53 1.99 -7.18
N GLN A 36 2.12 1.83 -8.36
CA GLN A 36 3.21 2.67 -8.83
C GLN A 36 2.67 4.00 -9.35
N TRP A 37 3.38 5.10 -9.09
CA TRP A 37 2.99 6.42 -9.61
C TRP A 37 3.41 6.64 -11.05
N ARG A 38 4.60 6.14 -11.37
CA ARG A 38 5.27 6.31 -12.66
C ARG A 38 5.58 4.93 -13.21
N SER A 39 5.28 4.75 -14.49
CA SER A 39 5.67 3.54 -15.21
C SER A 39 7.14 3.62 -15.65
N GLY A 40 7.71 2.47 -16.04
CA GLY A 40 9.07 2.40 -16.58
C GLY A 40 10.19 2.54 -15.55
N LEU A 41 9.87 2.47 -14.26
CA LEU A 41 10.85 2.35 -13.19
C LEU A 41 11.17 0.88 -12.91
N SER A 42 12.43 0.58 -12.63
CA SER A 42 12.82 -0.73 -12.12
C SER A 42 12.34 -0.92 -10.67
N PHE A 43 12.20 -2.17 -10.24
CA PHE A 43 11.83 -2.51 -8.87
C PHE A 43 12.72 -1.83 -7.82
N HIS A 44 14.03 -1.78 -8.06
CA HIS A 44 14.97 -1.14 -7.16
C HIS A 44 14.75 0.38 -7.09
N GLU A 45 14.56 1.05 -8.23
CA GLU A 45 14.25 2.48 -8.27
C GLU A 45 12.95 2.79 -7.54
N ILE A 46 11.92 1.95 -7.65
CA ILE A 46 10.66 2.17 -6.94
C ILE A 46 10.85 2.12 -5.43
N LEU A 47 11.63 1.15 -4.93
CA LEU A 47 11.91 1.02 -3.50
C LEU A 47 12.79 2.14 -2.95
N GLU A 48 13.81 2.53 -3.72
CA GLU A 48 14.75 3.59 -3.40
C GLU A 48 14.05 4.96 -3.39
N TRP A 49 13.30 5.27 -4.45
CA TRP A 49 12.61 6.54 -4.64
C TRP A 49 11.21 6.58 -4.06
N LYS A 50 10.78 5.53 -3.36
CA LYS A 50 9.44 5.41 -2.74
C LYS A 50 8.30 5.78 -3.73
N GLN A 51 8.42 5.32 -4.97
CA GLN A 51 7.49 5.65 -6.07
C GLN A 51 6.26 4.74 -6.12
N CYS A 52 5.71 4.43 -4.96
CA CYS A 52 4.48 3.67 -4.84
C CYS A 52 3.71 4.01 -3.54
N ALA A 53 2.47 3.54 -3.47
CA ALA A 53 1.64 3.56 -2.27
C ALA A 53 0.61 2.44 -2.23
N PRO A 54 0.04 2.16 -1.04
CA PRO A 54 -1.03 1.19 -0.90
C PRO A 54 -2.20 1.51 -1.84
N SER A 55 -2.64 0.51 -2.59
CA SER A 55 -3.86 0.61 -3.41
C SER A 55 -5.14 0.45 -2.60
N GLY A 56 -5.02 0.01 -1.34
CA GLY A 56 -6.10 -0.43 -0.48
C GLY A 56 -6.45 -1.92 -0.65
N LEU A 57 -5.86 -2.64 -1.59
CA LEU A 57 -6.05 -4.10 -1.71
C LEU A 57 -5.12 -4.82 -0.71
N VAL A 58 -5.71 -5.62 0.18
CA VAL A 58 -4.99 -6.35 1.24
C VAL A 58 -5.45 -7.80 1.34
N SER A 59 -4.56 -8.67 1.78
CA SER A 59 -4.86 -10.09 2.01
C SER A 59 -5.46 -10.36 3.39
N GLN A 60 -5.85 -11.63 3.61
CA GLN A 60 -5.91 -12.21 4.95
C GLN A 60 -4.54 -12.16 5.66
N ARG A 61 -4.54 -12.49 6.96
CA ARG A 61 -3.30 -12.59 7.73
C ARG A 61 -2.67 -13.97 7.59
N PHE A 62 -1.36 -14.01 7.76
CA PHE A 62 -0.53 -15.21 7.70
C PHE A 62 0.35 -15.32 8.95
N ASP A 63 0.60 -16.56 9.35
CA ASP A 63 1.40 -16.94 10.52
C ASP A 63 2.92 -16.85 10.22
N SER A 64 3.30 -16.68 8.95
CA SER A 64 4.67 -16.40 8.56
C SER A 64 4.77 -15.69 7.21
N ILE A 65 5.91 -15.03 6.98
CA ILE A 65 6.27 -14.45 5.68
C ILE A 65 6.33 -15.54 4.59
N ILE A 66 6.84 -16.72 4.93
CA ILE A 66 6.97 -17.85 4.00
C ILE A 66 5.58 -18.28 3.52
N GLN A 67 4.66 -18.50 4.47
CA GLN A 67 3.28 -18.86 4.17
C GLN A 67 2.59 -17.79 3.30
N ALA A 68 2.83 -16.51 3.56
CA ALA A 68 2.27 -15.43 2.75
C ALA A 68 2.76 -15.48 1.29
N CYS A 69 4.06 -15.74 1.09
CA CYS A 69 4.65 -15.88 -0.24
C CYS A 69 4.12 -17.14 -0.96
N GLU A 70 4.07 -18.28 -0.28
CA GLU A 70 3.53 -19.52 -0.87
C GLU A 70 2.05 -19.37 -1.24
N ALA A 71 1.25 -18.75 -0.38
CA ALA A 71 -0.16 -18.50 -0.68
C ALA A 71 -0.32 -17.57 -1.90
N PHE A 72 0.55 -16.57 -2.05
CA PHE A 72 0.57 -15.70 -3.24
C PHE A 72 0.86 -16.50 -4.51
N GLU A 73 1.92 -17.30 -4.51
CA GLU A 73 2.35 -18.03 -5.71
C GLU A 73 1.37 -19.13 -6.12
N HIS A 74 0.68 -19.75 -5.14
CA HIS A 74 -0.36 -20.75 -5.38
C HIS A 74 -1.76 -20.16 -5.61
N ASN A 75 -1.90 -18.82 -5.68
CA ASN A 75 -3.18 -18.13 -5.87
C ASN A 75 -4.23 -18.48 -4.79
N GLN A 76 -3.79 -18.58 -3.54
CA GLN A 76 -4.59 -18.90 -2.35
C GLN A 76 -4.86 -17.67 -1.47
N VAL A 77 -4.54 -16.47 -1.97
CA VAL A 77 -4.76 -15.22 -1.25
C VAL A 77 -6.21 -14.78 -1.38
N LEU A 78 -6.84 -14.51 -0.24
CA LEU A 78 -8.15 -13.88 -0.15
C LEU A 78 -7.97 -12.37 -0.06
N TRP A 79 -8.36 -11.69 -1.13
CA TRP A 79 -8.22 -10.24 -1.22
C TRP A 79 -9.45 -9.52 -0.67
N SER A 80 -9.19 -8.40 0.02
CA SER A 80 -10.20 -7.50 0.55
C SER A 80 -9.74 -6.04 0.41
N HIS A 81 -10.67 -5.11 0.58
CA HIS A 81 -10.37 -3.68 0.48
C HIS A 81 -10.33 -3.01 1.86
N ASP A 82 -9.19 -2.41 2.16
CA ASP A 82 -9.01 -1.49 3.28
C ASP A 82 -9.17 -0.04 2.79
N LEU A 83 -10.29 0.57 3.17
CA LEU A 83 -10.63 1.95 2.78
C LEU A 83 -9.68 2.99 3.40
N TYR A 84 -9.09 2.70 4.56
CA TYR A 84 -8.15 3.59 5.19
C TYR A 84 -6.83 3.60 4.42
N LEU A 85 -6.28 2.42 4.11
CA LEU A 85 -5.09 2.30 3.28
C LEU A 85 -5.30 2.86 1.87
N ARG A 86 -6.51 2.70 1.31
CA ARG A 86 -6.84 3.35 0.05
C ARG A 86 -6.70 4.87 0.14
N ARG A 87 -7.36 5.50 1.11
CA ARG A 87 -7.34 6.96 1.28
C ARG A 87 -5.93 7.48 1.59
N MET A 88 -5.20 6.76 2.44
CA MET A 88 -3.79 7.07 2.71
C MET A 88 -2.97 7.00 1.42
N GLY A 89 -3.17 5.97 0.60
CA GLY A 89 -2.50 5.84 -0.68
C GLY A 89 -2.80 7.02 -1.60
N ASP A 90 -4.07 7.40 -1.74
CA ASP A 90 -4.46 8.55 -2.56
C ASP A 90 -3.83 9.87 -2.05
N GLN A 91 -3.70 10.07 -0.73
CA GLN A 91 -2.97 11.21 -0.16
C GLN A 91 -1.46 11.14 -0.41
N MET A 92 -0.86 9.96 -0.28
CA MET A 92 0.54 9.75 -0.59
C MET A 92 0.84 10.04 -2.07
N ALA A 93 -0.10 9.74 -2.97
CA ALA A 93 -0.01 10.05 -4.40
C ALA A 93 0.24 11.53 -4.60
N LEU A 94 -0.65 12.37 -4.06
CA LEU A 94 -0.63 13.83 -4.23
C LEU A 94 0.72 14.45 -3.86
N HIS A 95 1.39 13.93 -2.84
CA HIS A 95 2.68 14.45 -2.39
C HIS A 95 3.89 13.79 -3.06
N ARG A 96 3.82 12.49 -3.35
CA ARG A 96 5.00 11.71 -3.81
C ARG A 96 5.07 11.54 -5.32
N SER A 97 4.00 11.86 -6.03
CA SER A 97 3.99 11.90 -7.50
C SER A 97 4.54 13.21 -8.06
N ALA A 98 4.81 14.23 -7.23
CA ALA A 98 5.40 15.48 -7.68
C ALA A 98 6.76 15.24 -8.40
N ASP A 99 7.05 16.01 -9.44
CA ASP A 99 8.25 15.82 -10.27
C ASP A 99 9.56 16.08 -9.49
N ASP A 100 9.50 16.96 -8.50
CA ASP A 100 10.57 17.32 -7.59
C ASP A 100 10.59 16.47 -6.30
N TYR A 101 9.72 15.46 -6.20
CA TYR A 101 9.63 14.63 -5.01
C TYR A 101 10.98 13.96 -4.70
N ARG A 102 11.32 13.98 -3.41
CA ARG A 102 12.52 13.33 -2.90
C ARG A 102 12.29 12.63 -1.57
N PRO A 103 12.67 11.34 -1.44
CA PRO A 103 12.59 10.64 -0.17
C PRO A 103 13.39 11.31 0.94
N THR A 104 12.88 11.26 2.17
CA THR A 104 13.53 11.86 3.35
C THR A 104 14.96 11.35 3.54
N ALA A 105 15.20 10.05 3.37
CA ALA A 105 16.54 9.47 3.52
C ALA A 105 17.56 10.11 2.55
N MET A 106 17.13 10.43 1.32
CA MET A 106 17.98 11.13 0.36
C MET A 106 18.21 12.58 0.77
N LYS A 107 17.16 13.31 1.19
CA LYS A 107 17.29 14.68 1.69
C LYS A 107 18.28 14.78 2.86
N LEU A 108 18.23 13.82 3.79
CA LEU A 108 19.15 13.75 4.93
C LEU A 108 20.59 13.44 4.49
N ALA A 109 20.77 12.51 3.54
CA ALA A 109 22.09 12.20 3.01
C ALA A 109 22.74 13.41 2.31
N GLU A 110 21.95 14.20 1.58
CA GLU A 110 22.42 15.44 0.97
C GLU A 110 22.79 16.51 1.98
N ALA A 111 21.96 16.71 3.00
CA ALA A 111 22.24 17.65 4.08
C ALA A 111 23.53 17.29 4.83
N ALA A 112 23.87 15.99 4.89
CA ALA A 112 25.13 15.50 5.43
C ALA A 112 26.33 15.62 4.45
N GLY A 113 26.18 16.29 3.31
CA GLY A 113 27.23 16.45 2.29
C GLY A 113 27.32 15.32 1.27
N GLY A 114 26.36 14.40 1.26
CA GLY A 114 26.28 13.31 0.29
C GLY A 114 25.99 13.80 -1.13
N ARG A 115 26.37 12.99 -2.13
CA ARG A 115 26.15 13.31 -3.54
C ARG A 115 24.65 13.35 -3.87
N VAL A 116 24.23 14.44 -4.52
CA VAL A 116 22.91 14.58 -5.13
C VAL A 116 22.73 13.53 -6.23
N ARG A 117 21.70 12.71 -6.13
CA ARG A 117 21.31 11.75 -7.17
C ARG A 117 20.11 12.32 -7.93
N PRO A 118 20.17 12.43 -9.27
CA PRO A 118 19.03 12.88 -10.06
C PRO A 118 17.92 11.82 -10.00
N ALA A 119 16.67 12.27 -10.07
CA ALA A 119 15.55 11.35 -10.09
C ALA A 119 15.51 10.61 -11.44
N PRO A 120 15.20 9.30 -11.46
CA PRO A 120 15.30 8.47 -12.67
C PRO A 120 14.30 8.85 -13.77
N TRP A 121 13.28 9.64 -13.44
CA TRP A 121 12.32 10.21 -14.38
C TRP A 121 12.69 11.60 -14.90
N GLN A 122 13.74 12.25 -14.37
CA GLN A 122 14.21 13.53 -14.91
C GLN A 122 14.73 13.34 -16.34
N GLY A 123 14.26 14.18 -17.27
CA GLY A 123 14.63 14.11 -18.68
C GLY A 123 13.89 13.03 -19.50
N ARG A 124 12.95 12.29 -18.89
CA ARG A 124 12.00 11.45 -19.62
C ARG A 124 10.74 12.27 -19.90
N SER A 125 10.11 12.12 -21.07
CA SER A 125 8.73 12.58 -21.27
C SER A 125 7.89 11.89 -20.20
N SER A 126 7.29 12.66 -19.28
CA SER A 126 6.60 12.13 -18.10
C SER A 126 5.65 11.01 -18.54
N PRO A 127 5.83 9.77 -18.04
CA PRO A 127 4.88 8.73 -18.33
C PRO A 127 3.53 9.13 -17.74
N VAL A 128 2.46 8.82 -18.46
CA VAL A 128 1.07 8.98 -18.02
C VAL A 128 0.95 8.37 -16.62
N LEU A 129 0.44 9.15 -15.66
CA LEU A 129 0.10 8.64 -14.33
C LEU A 129 -0.77 7.39 -14.52
N SER A 130 -0.39 6.27 -13.91
CA SER A 130 -1.03 4.97 -14.18
C SER A 130 -2.45 4.83 -13.63
N CYS A 131 -3.10 5.93 -13.24
CA CYS A 131 -4.44 5.92 -12.68
C CYS A 131 -5.21 7.17 -13.10
N GLU A 132 -6.35 6.96 -13.74
CA GLU A 132 -7.45 7.92 -13.63
C GLU A 132 -7.93 7.92 -12.18
N TRP A 133 -8.03 9.11 -11.58
CA TRP A 133 -8.75 9.26 -10.33
C TRP A 133 -10.19 8.78 -10.54
N PRO A 134 -10.81 8.06 -9.59
CA PRO A 134 -12.27 7.93 -9.63
C PRO A 134 -12.83 9.34 -9.60
N ASN A 135 -13.58 9.72 -10.63
CA ASN A 135 -14.24 11.01 -10.70
C ASN A 135 -15.09 11.16 -9.42
N PRO A 136 -14.87 12.18 -8.58
CA PRO A 136 -15.63 12.37 -7.35
C PRO A 136 -17.15 12.51 -7.62
N ALA A 137 -17.55 12.84 -8.86
CA ALA A 137 -18.95 12.82 -9.28
C ALA A 137 -19.60 11.42 -9.32
N LEU A 138 -18.80 10.34 -9.37
CA LEU A 138 -19.28 8.94 -9.35
C LEU A 138 -19.21 8.30 -7.95
N LEU A 139 -18.62 8.99 -6.96
CA LEU A 139 -18.61 8.56 -5.55
C LEU A 139 -19.91 8.95 -4.85
N GLN A 140 -21.04 8.54 -5.43
CA GLN A 140 -22.33 8.63 -4.74
C GLN A 140 -22.23 7.84 -3.43
N GLU A 141 -22.60 8.50 -2.34
CA GLU A 141 -22.43 8.11 -0.95
C GLU A 141 -22.65 6.60 -0.71
N LEU A 142 -21.57 5.84 -0.55
CA LEU A 142 -21.67 4.50 0.02
C LEU A 142 -22.12 4.67 1.48
N PRO A 143 -23.31 4.18 1.87
CA PRO A 143 -23.81 4.34 3.21
C PRO A 143 -22.83 3.66 4.17
N HIS A 144 -22.24 4.44 5.07
CA HIS A 144 -21.41 3.90 6.13
C HIS A 144 -22.22 2.85 6.91
N PRO A 145 -21.69 1.63 7.14
CA PRO A 145 -22.36 0.67 7.97
C PRO A 145 -22.54 1.31 9.35
N ARG A 146 -23.79 1.62 9.68
CA ARG A 146 -24.17 2.23 10.97
C ARG A 146 -23.58 1.35 12.07
N ARG A 147 -22.61 1.89 12.80
CA ARG A 147 -22.07 1.30 14.02
C ARG A 147 -23.24 1.01 14.95
N ARG A 148 -23.65 -0.27 15.04
CA ARG A 148 -24.62 -0.73 16.05
C ARG A 148 -24.08 -0.29 17.41
N ARG A 149 -24.70 0.71 18.02
CA ARG A 149 -24.49 1.01 19.44
C ARG A 149 -24.87 -0.26 20.18
N ARG A 150 -23.92 -0.88 20.90
CA ARG A 150 -24.26 -1.91 21.88
C ARG A 150 -25.19 -1.22 22.87
N GLY A 151 -26.43 -1.71 22.97
CA GLY A 151 -27.35 -1.27 24.00
C GLY A 151 -26.68 -1.50 25.35
N VAL A 152 -26.72 -0.49 26.20
CA VAL A 152 -26.44 -0.65 27.62
C VAL A 152 -27.64 -1.43 28.15
N SER A 153 -27.45 -2.71 28.44
CA SER A 153 -28.42 -3.49 29.20
C SER A 153 -28.42 -2.94 30.62
N THR A 154 -29.38 -2.06 30.93
CA THR A 154 -29.74 -1.74 32.31
C THR A 154 -30.47 -2.94 32.91
N GLU A 155 -29.72 -3.91 33.40
CA GLU A 155 -30.24 -4.86 34.40
C GLU A 155 -30.42 -4.09 35.71
N ILE A 156 -31.68 -3.78 36.01
CA ILE A 156 -32.12 -3.28 37.31
C ILE A 156 -32.02 -4.47 38.27
N ARG A 157 -31.05 -4.44 39.20
CA ARG A 157 -31.05 -5.32 40.38
C ARG A 157 -32.06 -4.78 41.39
N GLU A 158 -33.10 -5.54 41.69
CA GLU A 158 -33.95 -5.28 42.86
C GLU A 158 -33.19 -5.53 44.17
N PRO A 159 -33.43 -4.74 45.23
CA PRO A 159 -32.89 -5.04 46.55
C PRO A 159 -33.75 -6.10 47.24
N VAL A 160 -33.10 -7.18 47.64
CA VAL A 160 -33.63 -8.20 48.56
C VAL A 160 -34.00 -7.54 49.89
N ARG A 161 -35.21 -7.81 50.38
CA ARG A 161 -35.60 -7.66 51.79
C ARG A 161 -35.83 -9.04 52.38
#